data_AF-A0A2W6D6I2-F1
#
_entry.id   AF-A0A2W6D6I2-F1
#
_cell.length_a   1.000
_cell.length_b   1.000
_cell.length_c   1.000
_cell.angle_alpha   90.00
_cell.angle_beta   90.00
_cell.angle_gamma   90.00
#
_symmetry.space_group_name_H-M   'P 1'
#
loop_
_entity.id
_entity.type
_entity.pdbx_description
1 polymer ?
#
loop_
_entity_poly.entity_id
_entity_poly.type
_entity_poly.pdbx_seq_one_letter_code
_entity_poly.pdbx_strand_id
1 'polypeptide(L)'
;MASAAPAIAPSPQRRSRVVTAVRTLVHGSMDLLVRAAPLVWMVLGDETAREGYEFNEGMRRDGYEVLVRTLTSKHSLRPEINPERARDVLLLLTGPQLYAQLARDLKWSREEIEEWMITSVLQQLFGIG
;
A
#
# COMPACT_ATOMS: atom_id res chain seq x y z
N MET A 1 0.61 38.46 16.02
CA MET A 1 1.20 37.30 15.30
C MET A 1 1.00 36.09 16.18
N ALA A 2 0.15 35.14 15.78
CA ALA A 2 -0.08 33.92 16.55
C ALA A 2 1.05 32.92 16.28
N SER A 3 1.74 32.50 17.34
CA SER A 3 2.79 31.48 17.30
C SER A 3 2.16 30.12 17.00
N ALA A 4 2.59 29.48 15.92
CA ALA A 4 2.17 28.12 15.60
C ALA A 4 2.78 27.15 16.61
N ALA A 5 1.94 26.42 17.34
CA ALA A 5 2.39 25.37 18.24
C ALA A 5 3.18 24.30 17.46
N PRO A 6 4.27 23.75 18.02
CA PRO A 6 5.07 22.74 17.33
C PRO A 6 4.22 21.48 17.11
N ALA A 7 4.29 20.91 15.90
CA ALA A 7 3.69 19.62 15.60
C ALA A 7 4.26 18.57 16.58
N ILE A 8 3.42 18.08 17.49
CA ILE A 8 3.81 17.08 18.48
C ILE A 8 4.18 15.80 17.71
N ALA A 9 5.45 15.41 17.78
CA ALA A 9 5.93 14.18 17.18
C ALA A 9 5.09 12.99 17.72
N PRO A 10 4.67 12.05 16.86
CA PRO A 10 3.86 10.91 17.27
C PRO A 10 4.58 10.10 18.35
N SER A 11 3.83 9.60 19.35
CA SER A 11 4.44 8.82 20.44
C SER A 11 5.18 7.59 19.89
N PRO A 12 6.33 7.20 20.48
CA PRO A 12 7.12 6.05 20.01
C PRO A 12 6.30 4.75 19.86
N GLN A 13 5.30 4.57 20.72
CA GLN A 13 4.38 3.42 20.68
C GLN A 13 3.47 3.45 19.44
N ARG A 14 3.03 4.62 18.98
CA ARG A 14 2.23 4.74 17.74
C ARG A 14 3.06 4.44 16.51
N ARG A 15 4.29 4.97 16.45
CA ARG A 15 5.24 4.68 15.36
C ARG A 15 5.50 3.17 15.25
N SER A 16 5.84 2.51 16.36
CA SER A 16 6.05 1.05 16.38
C SER A 16 4.82 0.27 15.89
N ARG A 17 3.61 0.63 16.33
CA ARG A 17 2.37 -0.07 15.94
C ARG A 17 2.08 0.00 14.44
N VAL A 18 2.27 1.16 13.80
CA VAL A 18 2.04 1.27 12.35
C VAL A 18 3.13 0.56 11.55
N VAL A 19 4.39 0.61 11.99
CA VAL A 19 5.50 -0.15 11.37
C VAL A 19 5.21 -1.64 11.39
N THR A 20 4.82 -2.20 12.53
CA THR A 20 4.42 -3.61 12.62
C THR A 20 3.23 -3.92 11.71
N ALA A 21 2.20 -3.08 11.70
CA ALA A 21 1.01 -3.31 10.88
C ALA A 21 1.31 -3.27 9.37
N VAL A 22 2.14 -2.34 8.91
CA VAL A 22 2.57 -2.27 7.50
C VAL A 22 3.38 -3.50 7.12
N ARG A 23 4.32 -3.93 7.97
CA ARG A 23 5.08 -5.17 7.73
C ARG A 23 4.16 -6.38 7.60
N THR A 24 3.20 -6.55 8.51
CA THR A 24 2.23 -7.65 8.43
C THR A 24 1.39 -7.58 7.15
N LEU A 25 0.93 -6.39 6.77
CA LEU A 25 0.14 -6.20 5.54
C LEU A 25 0.95 -6.57 4.29
N VAL A 26 2.17 -6.02 4.15
CA VAL A 26 3.00 -6.27 2.96
C VAL A 26 3.38 -7.75 2.91
N HIS A 27 3.87 -8.32 4.02
CA HIS A 27 4.23 -9.73 4.08
C HIS A 27 3.08 -10.66 3.68
N GLY A 28 1.88 -10.43 4.23
CA GLY A 28 0.68 -11.19 3.86
C GLY A 28 0.24 -10.97 2.41
N SER A 29 0.57 -9.83 1.81
CA SER A 29 0.28 -9.54 0.40
C SER A 29 1.25 -10.22 -0.56
N MET A 30 2.49 -10.50 -0.14
CA MET A 30 3.53 -11.06 -1.03
C MET A 30 3.11 -12.40 -1.66
N ASP A 31 2.55 -13.32 -0.87
CA ASP A 31 2.13 -14.63 -1.38
C ASP A 31 0.99 -14.53 -2.40
N LEU A 32 0.09 -13.56 -2.22
CA LEU A 32 -0.97 -13.26 -3.17
C LEU A 32 -0.38 -12.66 -4.46
N LEU A 33 0.51 -11.67 -4.32
CA LEU A 33 1.11 -10.96 -5.45
C LEU A 33 1.96 -11.88 -6.33
N VAL A 34 2.74 -12.79 -5.75
CA VAL A 34 3.50 -13.81 -6.49
C VAL A 34 2.61 -14.60 -7.46
N ARG A 35 1.37 -14.90 -7.06
CA ARG A 35 0.43 -15.71 -7.84
C ARG A 35 -0.40 -14.86 -8.80
N ALA A 36 -0.85 -13.69 -8.35
CA ALA A 36 -1.79 -12.84 -9.10
C ALA A 36 -1.08 -11.95 -10.14
N ALA A 37 0.11 -11.44 -9.82
CA ALA A 37 0.82 -10.49 -10.67
C ALA A 37 1.13 -11.00 -12.09
N PRO A 38 1.53 -12.27 -12.31
CA PRO A 38 1.74 -12.79 -13.66
C PRO A 38 0.48 -12.75 -14.56
N LEU A 39 -0.71 -12.76 -13.96
CA LEU A 39 -1.99 -12.82 -14.66
C LEU A 39 -2.52 -11.45 -15.06
N VAL A 40 -2.03 -10.36 -14.43
CA VAL A 40 -2.64 -9.04 -14.57
C VAL A 40 -2.68 -8.54 -16.02
N TRP A 41 -1.62 -8.81 -16.78
CA TRP A 41 -1.54 -8.39 -18.19
C TRP A 41 -2.43 -9.21 -19.11
N MET A 42 -2.64 -10.49 -18.80
CA MET A 42 -3.53 -11.36 -19.56
C MET A 42 -4.98 -10.93 -19.36
N VAL A 43 -5.38 -10.68 -18.11
CA VAL A 43 -6.74 -10.25 -17.77
C VAL A 43 -7.08 -8.90 -18.40
N LEU A 44 -6.13 -7.95 -18.40
CA LEU A 44 -6.34 -6.62 -19.00
C LEU A 44 -6.41 -6.65 -20.54
N GLY A 45 -5.88 -7.69 -21.18
CA GLY A 45 -5.92 -7.86 -22.64
C GLY A 45 -7.14 -8.64 -23.15
N ASP A 46 -7.97 -9.18 -22.26
CA ASP A 46 -9.12 -10.02 -22.60
C ASP A 46 -10.43 -9.27 -22.29
N GLU A 47 -11.15 -8.83 -23.33
CA GLU A 47 -12.41 -8.10 -23.18
C GLU A 47 -13.47 -8.93 -22.44
N THR A 48 -13.44 -10.27 -22.56
CA THR A 48 -14.39 -11.15 -21.87
C THR A 48 -14.12 -11.24 -20.37
N ALA A 49 -12.90 -10.91 -19.93
CA ALA A 49 -12.51 -10.88 -18.53
C ALA A 49 -12.73 -9.51 -17.86
N ARG A 50 -13.03 -8.46 -18.64
CA ARG A 50 -13.05 -7.06 -18.16
C ARG A 50 -14.08 -6.82 -17.05
N GLU A 51 -15.31 -7.30 -17.22
CA GLU A 51 -16.37 -7.12 -16.20
C GLU A 51 -16.00 -7.78 -14.87
N GLY A 52 -15.49 -9.02 -14.92
CA GLY A 52 -15.04 -9.73 -13.72
C GLY A 52 -13.83 -9.07 -13.07
N TYR A 53 -12.92 -8.51 -13.88
CA TYR A 53 -11.78 -7.75 -13.37
C TYR A 53 -12.23 -6.47 -12.66
N GLU A 54 -13.09 -5.66 -13.29
CA GLU A 54 -13.60 -4.42 -12.70
C GLU A 54 -14.37 -4.67 -11.40
N PHE A 55 -15.17 -5.74 -11.34
CA PHE A 55 -15.84 -6.16 -10.11
C PHE A 55 -14.84 -6.50 -8.98
N ASN A 56 -13.80 -7.27 -9.28
CA ASN A 56 -12.75 -7.61 -8.30
C ASN A 56 -11.95 -6.37 -7.87
N GLU A 57 -11.66 -5.46 -8.78
CA GLU A 57 -11.00 -4.19 -8.46
C GLU A 57 -11.87 -3.30 -7.58
N GLY A 58 -13.20 -3.32 -7.75
CA GLY A 58 -14.15 -2.69 -6.84
C GLY A 58 -14.01 -3.23 -5.40
N MET A 59 -14.10 -4.56 -5.23
CA MET A 59 -13.91 -5.19 -3.92
C MET A 59 -12.54 -4.90 -3.30
N ARG A 60 -11.50 -4.84 -4.14
CA ARG A 60 -10.15 -4.49 -3.69
C ARG A 60 -10.09 -3.05 -3.19
N ARG A 61 -10.72 -2.08 -3.87
CA ARG A 61 -10.79 -0.68 -3.41
C ARG A 61 -11.50 -0.58 -2.05
N ASP A 62 -12.62 -1.26 -1.88
CA ASP A 62 -13.38 -1.27 -0.62
C ASP A 62 -12.54 -1.85 0.53
N GLY A 63 -11.85 -2.97 0.28
CA GLY A 63 -10.93 -3.57 1.26
C GLY A 63 -9.79 -2.63 1.65
N TYR A 64 -9.24 -1.88 0.70
CA TYR A 64 -8.15 -0.93 0.96
C TYR A 64 -8.63 0.32 1.71
N GLU A 65 -9.87 0.74 1.55
CA GLU A 65 -10.45 1.79 2.40
C GLU A 65 -10.48 1.36 3.88
N VAL A 66 -10.87 0.11 4.14
CA VAL A 66 -10.82 -0.46 5.50
C VAL A 66 -9.38 -0.56 6.02
N LEU A 67 -8.42 -0.95 5.17
CA LEU A 67 -7.00 -1.00 5.54
C LEU A 67 -6.45 0.37 5.91
N VAL A 68 -6.74 1.41 5.12
CA VAL A 68 -6.32 2.79 5.43
C VAL A 68 -6.90 3.24 6.77
N ARG A 69 -8.20 3.03 7.01
CA ARG A 69 -8.81 3.31 8.34
C ARG A 69 -8.10 2.56 9.47
N THR A 70 -7.75 1.30 9.23
CA THR A 70 -7.07 0.46 10.22
C THR A 70 -5.66 0.97 10.54
N LEU A 71 -4.90 1.36 9.52
CA LEU A 71 -3.55 1.91 9.71
C LEU A 71 -3.59 3.31 10.34
N THR A 72 -4.52 4.16 9.92
CA THR A 72 -4.68 5.53 10.45
C THR A 72 -5.12 5.57 11.91
N SER A 73 -5.85 4.55 12.38
CA SER A 73 -6.13 4.40 13.82
C SER A 73 -4.87 4.15 14.67
N LYS A 74 -3.77 3.69 14.06
CA LYS A 74 -2.49 3.42 14.72
C LYS A 74 -1.55 4.62 14.65
N HIS A 75 -1.54 5.34 13.53
CA HIS A 75 -0.68 6.50 13.30
C HIS A 75 -1.32 7.46 12.30
N SER A 76 -1.21 8.76 12.53
CA SER A 76 -1.74 9.77 11.63
C SER A 76 -1.04 9.71 10.27
N LEU A 77 -1.81 9.93 9.19
CA LEU A 77 -1.24 10.16 7.87
C LEU A 77 -0.34 11.40 7.87
N ARG A 78 0.51 11.50 6.87
CA ARG A 78 1.19 12.77 6.55
C ARG A 78 0.15 13.89 6.34
N PRO A 79 0.45 15.14 6.75
CA PRO A 79 -0.52 16.23 6.67
C PRO A 79 -1.08 16.47 5.25
N GLU A 80 -0.26 16.26 4.25
CA GLU A 80 -0.54 16.51 2.82
C GLU A 80 -1.34 15.41 2.12
N ILE A 81 -1.65 14.28 2.77
CA ILE A 81 -2.39 13.17 2.14
C ILE A 81 -3.75 12.96 2.79
N ASN A 82 -4.81 13.00 1.97
CA ASN A 82 -6.16 12.67 2.40
C ASN A 82 -6.40 11.14 2.36
N PRO A 83 -7.47 10.62 3.01
CA PRO A 83 -7.72 9.17 3.07
C PRO A 83 -7.89 8.49 1.71
N GLU A 84 -8.54 9.14 0.74
CA GLU A 84 -8.71 8.61 -0.61
C GLU A 84 -7.36 8.44 -1.32
N ARG A 85 -6.50 9.46 -1.26
CA ARG A 85 -5.16 9.40 -1.81
C ARG A 85 -4.30 8.36 -1.09
N ALA A 86 -4.46 8.21 0.23
CA ALA A 86 -3.77 7.17 0.99
C ALA A 86 -4.19 5.76 0.54
N ARG A 87 -5.49 5.56 0.23
CA ARG A 87 -6.00 4.30 -0.35
C ARG A 87 -5.35 4.05 -1.70
N ASP A 88 -5.35 5.04 -2.59
CA ASP A 88 -4.79 4.89 -3.93
C ASP A 88 -3.28 4.58 -3.90
N VAL A 89 -2.53 5.26 -3.03
CA VAL A 89 -1.09 5.00 -2.83
C VAL A 89 -0.86 3.60 -2.28
N LEU A 90 -1.62 3.17 -1.26
CA LEU A 90 -1.49 1.83 -0.70
C LEU A 90 -1.82 0.77 -1.77
N LEU A 91 -2.93 0.96 -2.50
CA LEU A 91 -3.43 0.08 -3.55
C LEU A 91 -2.44 -0.08 -4.71
N LEU A 92 -1.72 0.99 -5.07
CA LEU A 92 -0.65 0.97 -6.05
C LEU A 92 0.58 0.24 -5.51
N LEU A 93 1.07 0.64 -4.33
CA LEU A 93 2.32 0.13 -3.77
C LEU A 93 2.26 -1.37 -3.46
N THR A 94 1.10 -1.89 -3.08
CA THR A 94 0.89 -3.32 -2.82
C THR A 94 0.02 -3.96 -3.91
N GLY A 95 0.04 -3.41 -5.13
CA GLY A 95 -0.72 -3.87 -6.28
C GLY A 95 0.03 -4.86 -7.19
N PRO A 96 -0.69 -5.73 -7.92
CA PRO A 96 -0.08 -6.75 -8.78
C PRO A 96 0.69 -6.17 -9.97
N GLN A 97 0.29 -5.01 -10.52
CA GLN A 97 0.97 -4.38 -11.65
C GLN A 97 2.38 -3.91 -11.26
N LEU A 98 2.50 -3.22 -10.12
CA LEU A 98 3.80 -2.73 -9.65
C LEU A 98 4.70 -3.89 -9.26
N TYR A 99 4.17 -4.89 -8.55
CA TYR A 99 4.90 -6.12 -8.27
C TYR A 99 5.40 -6.80 -9.55
N ALA A 100 4.53 -6.95 -10.56
CA ALA A 100 4.89 -7.56 -11.84
C ALA A 100 6.06 -6.81 -12.49
N GLN A 101 6.01 -5.48 -12.54
CA GLN A 101 7.08 -4.67 -13.13
C GLN A 101 8.40 -4.80 -12.36
N LEU A 102 8.39 -4.71 -11.02
CA LEU A 102 9.59 -4.85 -10.19
C LEU A 102 10.23 -6.24 -10.35
N ALA A 103 9.42 -7.30 -10.27
CA ALA A 103 9.93 -8.68 -10.31
C ALA A 103 10.32 -9.11 -11.73
N ARG A 104 9.46 -8.86 -12.71
CA ARG A 104 9.65 -9.35 -14.09
C ARG A 104 10.63 -8.50 -14.86
N ASP A 105 10.49 -7.17 -14.82
CA ASP A 105 11.18 -6.29 -15.75
C ASP A 105 12.44 -5.73 -15.11
N LEU A 106 12.37 -5.33 -13.84
CA LEU A 106 13.51 -4.80 -13.08
C LEU A 106 14.32 -5.87 -12.35
N LYS A 107 13.83 -7.12 -12.34
CA LYS A 107 14.51 -8.30 -11.78
C LYS A 107 14.83 -8.22 -10.29
N TRP A 108 14.05 -7.46 -9.53
CA TRP A 108 14.18 -7.43 -8.08
C TRP A 108 13.74 -8.76 -7.48
N SER A 109 14.47 -9.21 -6.47
CA SER A 109 14.09 -10.36 -5.64
C SER A 109 12.83 -10.08 -4.84
N ARG A 110 12.20 -11.14 -4.34
CA ARG A 110 11.01 -11.03 -3.49
C ARG A 110 11.31 -10.18 -2.26
N GLU A 111 12.47 -10.39 -1.65
CA GLU A 111 12.94 -9.73 -0.44
C GLU A 111 13.20 -8.24 -0.67
N GLU A 112 13.84 -7.88 -1.79
CA GLU A 112 14.05 -6.48 -2.19
C GLU A 112 12.71 -5.75 -2.40
N ILE A 113 11.76 -6.40 -3.05
CA ILE A 113 10.43 -5.84 -3.29
C ILE A 113 9.67 -5.65 -1.97
N GLU A 114 9.67 -6.65 -1.10
CA GLU A 114 8.98 -6.60 0.20
C GLU A 114 9.52 -5.45 1.06
N GLU A 115 10.83 -5.36 1.23
CA GLU A 115 11.46 -4.30 2.03
C GLU A 115 11.20 -2.90 1.41
N TRP A 116 11.26 -2.79 0.08
CA TRP A 116 10.96 -1.55 -0.61
C TRP A 116 9.51 -1.14 -0.46
N MET A 117 8.55 -2.07 -0.56
CA MET A 117 7.13 -1.80 -0.36
C MET A 117 6.86 -1.33 1.08
N ILE A 118 7.44 -2.00 2.08
CA ILE A 118 7.33 -1.61 3.49
C ILE A 118 7.84 -0.18 3.69
N THR A 119 9.05 0.10 3.22
CA THR A 119 9.68 1.42 3.33
C THR A 119 8.86 2.49 2.61
N SER A 120 8.42 2.19 1.39
CA SER A 120 7.63 3.12 0.57
C SER A 120 6.28 3.44 1.20
N VAL A 121 5.56 2.45 1.72
CA VAL A 121 4.27 2.70 2.41
C VAL A 121 4.48 3.56 3.64
N LEU A 122 5.50 3.26 4.46
CA LEU A 122 5.82 4.03 5.67
C LEU A 122 6.18 5.49 5.35
N GLN A 123 7.00 5.71 4.33
CA GLN A 123 7.40 7.05 3.91
C GLN A 123 6.25 7.83 3.28
N GLN A 124 5.54 7.22 2.32
CA GLN A 124 4.51 7.92 1.54
C GLN A 124 3.26 8.22 2.36
N LEU A 125 2.85 7.31 3.27
CA LEU A 125 1.63 7.49 4.05
C LEU A 125 1.87 8.14 5.41
N PHE A 126 2.98 7.84 6.08
CA PHE A 126 3.18 8.20 7.50
C PHE A 126 4.41 9.08 7.73
N GLY A 127 5.24 9.34 6.71
CA GLY A 127 6.46 10.15 6.85
C GLY A 127 7.54 9.46 7.69
N ILE A 128 7.50 8.13 7.76
CA ILE A 128 8.42 7.32 8.53
C ILE A 128 9.51 6.80 7.59
N GLY A 129 10.72 7.34 7.75
CA GLY A 129 11.97 6.79 7.22
C GLY A 129 12.83 6.19 8.31
#